data_AF-A0A7R8YU08-F1
#
_entry.id   AF-A0A7R8YU08-F1
#
_cell.length_a   1.000
_cell.length_b   1.000
_cell.length_c   1.000
_cell.angle_alpha   90.00
_cell.angle_beta   90.00
_cell.angle_gamma   90.00
#
_symmetry.space_group_name_H-M   'P 1'
#
loop_
_entity.id
_entity.type
_entity.pdbx_description
1 polymer ?
#
loop_
_entity_poly.entity_id
_entity_poly.type
_entity_poly.pdbx_seq_one_letter_code
_entity_poly.pdbx_strand_id
1 'polypeptide(L)'
;MWLMDDASLHLPKSAISDAFASCEWEKRLEKRGNQTIVKEIFQKNREEIADEAKQIEEPLQCDFAKCTLKGELEEARMIINELKEKLGKMKMENDRLLGENTKLKEEINDWFDVLNVRVASADCSVRVKTFGLANQVQSEIITDMNRTMQDMRVKGKIILLPFQKGILQTNKTLVELFNCLEEKYVTKYIITYRLNQDILENFLSIIRRQGILIS
;
A
#
# COMPACT_ATOMS: atom_id res chain seq x y z
N MET A 1 -26.50 6.26 27.83
CA MET A 1 -27.93 6.12 28.17
C MET A 1 -28.23 4.63 28.28
N TRP A 2 -28.75 4.22 29.44
CA TRP A 2 -29.05 2.85 29.91
C TRP A 2 -27.87 1.97 30.30
N LEU A 3 -27.79 1.32 31.46
CA LEU A 3 -28.30 1.52 32.83
C LEU A 3 -27.35 0.61 33.65
N MET A 4 -26.58 1.16 34.59
CA MET A 4 -25.91 0.33 35.61
C MET A 4 -26.93 0.12 36.71
N ASP A 5 -27.46 -1.09 36.81
CA ASP A 5 -28.26 -1.49 37.96
C ASP A 5 -27.35 -1.61 39.17
N ASP A 6 -27.64 -0.70 40.10
CA ASP A 6 -27.12 -0.57 41.44
C ASP A 6 -27.64 -1.75 42.29
N ALA A 7 -26.92 -2.87 42.25
CA ALA A 7 -27.09 -3.92 43.24
C ALA A 7 -26.34 -3.52 44.53
N SER A 8 -26.88 -2.49 45.17
CA SER A 8 -26.66 -2.18 46.58
C SER A 8 -26.69 -3.49 47.38
N LEU A 9 -25.53 -3.91 47.90
CA LEU A 9 -25.41 -4.97 48.90
C LEU A 9 -26.18 -4.52 50.15
N HIS A 10 -27.49 -4.74 50.15
CA HIS A 10 -28.27 -4.87 51.37
C HIS A 10 -27.83 -6.19 51.99
N LEU A 11 -26.75 -6.14 52.78
CA LEU A 11 -26.56 -7.13 53.81
C LEU A 11 -27.84 -7.08 54.67
N PRO A 12 -28.59 -8.19 54.76
CA PRO A 12 -29.80 -8.19 55.55
C PRO A 12 -29.39 -7.88 56.99
N LYS A 13 -30.12 -6.98 57.67
CA LYS A 13 -29.86 -6.63 59.07
C LYS A 13 -29.81 -7.86 60.00
N SER A 14 -30.34 -9.01 59.55
CA SER A 14 -30.18 -10.31 60.20
C SER A 14 -28.72 -10.79 60.25
N ALA A 15 -27.89 -10.55 59.23
CA ALA A 15 -26.50 -11.01 59.21
C ALA A 15 -25.61 -10.28 60.23
N ILE A 16 -25.91 -9.01 60.55
CA ILE A 16 -25.21 -8.26 61.60
C ILE A 16 -25.73 -8.69 62.99
N SER A 17 -27.03 -8.97 63.11
CA SER A 17 -27.62 -9.57 64.32
C SER A 17 -27.04 -10.95 64.64
N ASP A 18 -26.82 -11.77 63.61
CA ASP A 18 -26.30 -13.13 63.75
C ASP A 18 -24.79 -13.15 64.06
N ALA A 19 -24.03 -12.19 63.53
CA ALA A 19 -22.62 -12.01 63.89
C ALA A 19 -22.44 -11.54 65.36
N PHE A 20 -23.35 -10.69 65.87
CA PHE A 20 -23.35 -10.30 67.29
C PHE A 20 -23.82 -11.44 68.21
N ALA A 21 -24.78 -12.27 67.76
CA ALA A 21 -25.20 -13.47 68.48
C ALA A 21 -24.09 -14.53 68.55
N SER A 22 -23.30 -14.69 67.48
CA SER A 22 -22.16 -15.62 67.44
C SER A 22 -21.10 -15.30 68.52
N CYS A 23 -20.81 -14.01 68.74
CA CYS A 23 -19.83 -13.55 69.73
C CYS A 23 -20.30 -13.73 71.21
N GLU A 24 -21.61 -13.72 71.49
CA GLU A 24 -22.15 -14.01 72.82
C GLU A 24 -22.26 -15.52 73.12
N TRP A 25 -22.51 -16.35 72.10
CA TRP A 25 -22.53 -17.81 72.23
C TRP A 25 -21.12 -18.39 72.44
N GLU A 26 -20.10 -17.81 71.81
CA GLU A 26 -18.68 -18.15 72.03
C GLU A 26 -18.23 -17.93 73.49
N LYS A 27 -18.59 -16.79 74.09
CA LYS A 27 -18.26 -16.48 75.50
C LYS A 27 -18.97 -17.37 76.51
N ARG A 28 -20.14 -17.94 76.17
CA ARG A 28 -20.88 -18.88 77.04
C ARG A 28 -20.33 -20.31 76.99
N LEU A 29 -19.69 -20.72 75.90
CA LEU A 29 -19.08 -22.04 75.76
C LEU A 29 -17.69 -22.11 76.41
N GLU A 30 -16.93 -21.02 76.44
CA GLU A 30 -15.66 -20.96 77.18
C GLU A 30 -15.80 -21.14 78.71
N LYS A 31 -16.95 -20.74 79.29
CA LYS A 31 -17.20 -20.85 80.74
C LYS A 31 -17.55 -22.25 81.22
N ARG A 32 -17.84 -23.20 80.33
CA ARG A 32 -18.16 -24.60 80.66
C ARG A 32 -17.09 -25.53 80.11
N GLY A 33 -15.88 -25.48 80.67
CA GLY A 33 -14.91 -26.58 80.79
C GLY A 33 -14.63 -27.49 79.58
N ASN A 34 -14.91 -27.07 78.35
CA ASN A 34 -14.82 -27.92 77.16
C ASN A 34 -14.27 -27.15 75.96
N GLN A 35 -13.25 -26.33 76.20
CA GLN A 35 -12.56 -25.52 75.20
C GLN A 35 -11.95 -26.35 74.06
N THR A 36 -11.58 -27.60 74.32
CA THR A 36 -10.96 -28.47 73.31
C THR A 36 -11.96 -28.90 72.23
N ILE A 37 -13.15 -29.37 72.63
CA ILE A 37 -14.17 -29.85 71.71
C ILE A 37 -14.71 -28.72 70.83
N VAL A 38 -14.88 -27.53 71.40
CA VAL A 38 -15.35 -26.36 70.65
C VAL A 38 -14.31 -25.93 69.62
N LYS A 39 -13.01 -25.91 69.98
CA LYS A 39 -11.93 -25.61 69.03
C LYS A 39 -11.82 -26.64 67.90
N GLU A 40 -12.01 -27.93 68.21
CA GLU A 40 -12.00 -29.00 67.21
C GLU A 40 -13.17 -28.88 66.23
N ILE A 41 -14.38 -28.55 66.71
CA ILE A 41 -15.56 -28.34 65.85
C ILE A 41 -15.36 -27.12 64.94
N PHE A 42 -14.84 -26.01 65.48
CA PHE A 42 -14.57 -24.83 64.66
C PHE A 42 -13.47 -25.06 63.64
N GLN A 43 -12.40 -25.77 64.02
CA GLN A 43 -11.33 -26.14 63.09
C GLN A 43 -11.85 -27.02 61.96
N LYS A 44 -12.66 -28.03 62.29
CA LYS A 44 -13.25 -28.95 61.32
C LYS A 44 -14.23 -28.25 60.38
N ASN A 45 -15.09 -27.37 60.90
CA ASN A 45 -15.99 -26.56 60.06
C ASN A 45 -15.21 -25.58 59.18
N ARG A 46 -14.07 -25.05 59.64
CA ARG A 46 -13.23 -24.16 58.84
C ARG A 46 -12.53 -24.90 57.71
N GLU A 47 -12.13 -26.15 57.94
CA GLU A 47 -11.58 -27.06 56.92
C GLU A 47 -12.66 -27.48 55.92
N GLU A 48 -13.86 -27.83 56.37
CA GLU A 48 -15.00 -28.15 55.49
C GLU A 48 -15.41 -26.95 54.62
N ILE A 49 -15.51 -25.75 55.19
CA ILE A 49 -15.79 -24.52 54.41
C ILE A 49 -14.65 -24.19 53.45
N ALA A 50 -13.38 -24.43 53.83
CA ALA A 50 -12.24 -24.21 52.95
C ALA A 50 -12.21 -25.23 51.79
N ASP A 51 -12.58 -26.48 52.04
CA ASP A 51 -12.67 -27.53 51.02
C ASP A 51 -13.86 -27.29 50.08
N GLU A 52 -15.02 -26.85 50.60
CA GLU A 52 -16.17 -26.43 49.78
C GLU A 52 -15.83 -25.20 48.93
N ALA A 53 -15.12 -24.20 49.49
CA ALA A 53 -14.66 -23.04 48.73
C ALA A 53 -13.67 -23.45 47.60
N LYS A 54 -12.80 -24.43 47.86
CA LYS A 54 -11.88 -25.00 46.87
C LYS A 54 -12.61 -25.72 45.73
N GLN A 55 -13.66 -26.49 46.06
CA GLN A 55 -14.51 -27.16 45.08
C GLN A 55 -15.34 -26.20 44.23
N ILE A 56 -15.63 -25.00 44.73
CA ILE A 56 -16.36 -23.95 43.99
C ILE A 56 -15.41 -23.11 43.11
N GLU A 57 -14.13 -22.94 43.49
CA GLU A 57 -13.14 -22.26 42.64
C GLU A 57 -12.63 -23.12 41.45
N GLU A 58 -12.70 -24.44 41.55
CA GLU A 58 -12.14 -25.35 40.53
C GLU A 58 -12.93 -25.53 39.21
N PRO A 59 -14.24 -25.20 39.04
CA PRO A 59 -14.89 -25.35 37.73
C PRO A 59 -15.05 -24.05 36.92
N LEU A 60 -14.64 -22.88 37.42
CA LEU A 60 -14.73 -21.63 36.64
C LEU A 60 -13.57 -21.45 35.63
N GLN A 61 -12.60 -22.36 35.64
CA GLN A 61 -11.67 -22.54 34.53
C GLN A 61 -12.30 -23.48 33.50
N CYS A 62 -13.19 -22.94 32.65
CA CYS A 62 -13.57 -23.64 31.43
C CYS A 62 -12.34 -23.67 30.50
N ASP A 63 -11.46 -24.64 30.73
CA ASP A 63 -10.28 -24.93 29.90
C ASP A 63 -10.66 -25.13 28.42
N PHE A 64 -11.90 -25.53 28.16
CA PHE A 64 -12.46 -25.64 26.83
C PHE A 64 -12.60 -24.28 26.13
N ALA A 65 -13.23 -23.28 26.75
CA ALA A 65 -13.37 -21.94 26.17
C ALA A 65 -12.00 -21.26 25.99
N LYS A 66 -11.08 -21.48 26.95
CA LYS A 66 -9.69 -21.01 26.87
C LYS A 66 -8.92 -21.67 25.73
N CYS A 67 -9.11 -22.98 25.51
CA CYS A 67 -8.51 -23.71 24.38
C CYS A 67 -9.07 -23.23 23.04
N THR A 68 -10.38 -23.03 22.92
CA THR A 68 -11.03 -22.55 21.69
C THR A 68 -10.52 -21.15 21.31
N LEU A 69 -10.53 -20.21 22.25
CA LEU A 69 -10.01 -18.85 22.02
C LEU A 69 -8.52 -18.84 21.68
N LYS A 70 -7.72 -19.73 22.27
CA LYS A 70 -6.29 -19.87 21.96
C LYS A 70 -6.08 -20.42 20.55
N GLY A 71 -6.92 -21.37 20.10
CA GLY A 71 -6.89 -21.89 18.73
C GLY A 71 -7.24 -20.81 17.70
N GLU A 72 -8.33 -20.07 17.92
CA GLU A 72 -8.76 -18.95 17.06
C GLU A 72 -7.69 -17.85 17.00
N LEU A 73 -7.03 -17.54 18.13
CA LEU A 73 -5.94 -16.57 18.17
C LEU A 73 -4.73 -17.02 17.35
N GLU A 74 -4.38 -18.31 17.37
CA GLU A 74 -3.27 -18.85 16.60
C GLU A 74 -3.59 -18.86 15.10
N GLU A 75 -4.83 -19.21 14.74
CA GLU A 75 -5.32 -19.10 13.36
C GLU A 75 -5.27 -17.65 12.85
N ALA A 76 -5.74 -16.69 13.65
CA ALA A 76 -5.66 -15.28 13.32
C ALA A 76 -4.20 -14.81 13.16
N ARG A 77 -3.27 -15.29 14.00
CA ARG A 77 -1.83 -15.01 13.86
C ARG A 77 -1.26 -15.54 12.55
N MET A 78 -1.62 -16.75 12.16
CA MET A 78 -1.20 -17.32 10.86
C MET A 78 -1.70 -16.47 9.69
N ILE A 79 -2.99 -16.09 9.68
CA ILE A 79 -3.56 -15.23 8.64
C ILE A 79 -2.86 -13.87 8.59
N ILE A 80 -2.59 -13.25 9.74
CA ILE A 80 -1.87 -11.97 9.82
C ILE A 80 -0.48 -12.09 9.20
N ASN A 81 0.24 -13.17 9.46
CA ASN A 81 1.57 -13.39 8.90
C ASN A 81 1.51 -13.59 7.38
N GLU A 82 0.55 -14.36 6.86
CA GLU A 82 0.36 -14.54 5.41
C GLU A 82 0.02 -13.21 4.71
N LEU A 83 -0.87 -12.40 5.31
CA LEU A 83 -1.23 -11.09 4.76
C LEU A 83 -0.05 -10.13 4.77
N LYS A 84 0.78 -10.14 5.82
CA LYS A 84 2.01 -9.34 5.87
C LYS A 84 2.99 -9.73 4.76
N GLU A 85 3.14 -11.03 4.50
CA GLU A 85 4.00 -11.52 3.42
C GLU A 85 3.48 -11.08 2.04
N LYS A 86 2.18 -11.25 1.78
CA LYS A 86 1.53 -10.79 0.53
C LYS A 86 1.69 -9.28 0.36
N LEU A 87 1.52 -8.50 1.43
CA LEU A 87 1.72 -7.05 1.41
C LEU A 87 3.16 -6.68 1.07
N GLY A 88 4.15 -7.38 1.63
CA GLY A 88 5.56 -7.20 1.28
C GLY A 88 5.84 -7.45 -0.20
N LYS A 89 5.31 -8.54 -0.74
CA LYS A 89 5.43 -8.88 -2.18
C LYS A 89 4.79 -7.81 -3.07
N MET A 90 3.58 -7.36 -2.75
CA MET A 90 2.90 -6.30 -3.50
C MET A 90 3.67 -4.98 -3.48
N LYS A 91 4.29 -4.61 -2.34
CA LYS A 91 5.10 -3.39 -2.25
C LYS A 91 6.32 -3.45 -3.16
N MET A 92 7.08 -4.55 -3.12
CA MET A 92 8.25 -4.71 -3.98
C MET A 92 7.89 -4.64 -5.47
N GLU A 93 6.78 -5.27 -5.86
CA GLU A 93 6.30 -5.20 -7.25
C GLU A 93 5.85 -3.80 -7.65
N ASN A 94 5.17 -3.07 -6.76
CA ASN A 94 4.79 -1.70 -7.00
C ASN A 94 6.02 -0.78 -7.19
N ASP A 95 7.04 -0.94 -6.36
CA ASP A 95 8.28 -0.17 -6.47
C ASP A 95 9.02 -0.49 -7.78
N ARG A 96 9.02 -1.76 -8.20
CA ARG A 96 9.56 -2.19 -9.50
C ARG A 96 8.84 -1.49 -10.66
N LEU A 97 7.50 -1.51 -10.66
CA LEU A 97 6.68 -0.87 -11.70
C LEU A 97 6.86 0.66 -11.72
N LEU A 98 7.02 1.30 -10.56
CA LEU A 98 7.31 2.73 -10.46
C LEU A 98 8.67 3.08 -11.07
N GLY A 99 9.68 2.23 -10.87
CA GLY A 99 10.99 2.35 -11.52
C GLY A 99 10.90 2.28 -13.05
N GLU A 100 10.17 1.28 -13.56
CA GLU A 100 9.96 1.10 -15.00
C GLU A 100 9.20 2.27 -15.64
N ASN A 101 8.17 2.78 -14.97
CA ASN A 101 7.41 3.95 -15.43
C ASN A 101 8.26 5.22 -15.48
N THR A 102 9.13 5.42 -14.49
CA THR A 102 10.05 6.57 -14.46
C THR A 102 11.00 6.51 -15.66
N LYS A 103 11.60 5.35 -15.89
CA LYS A 103 12.50 5.14 -17.04
C LYS A 103 11.80 5.40 -18.37
N LEU A 104 10.60 4.84 -18.56
CA LEU A 104 9.81 5.06 -19.78
C LEU A 104 9.51 6.54 -20.01
N LYS A 105 9.19 7.28 -18.94
CA LYS A 105 8.93 8.73 -19.02
C LYS A 105 10.17 9.50 -19.48
N GLU A 106 11.35 9.14 -18.98
CA GLU A 106 12.62 9.74 -19.39
C GLU A 106 12.95 9.43 -20.85
N GLU A 107 12.79 8.18 -21.29
CA GLU A 107 12.95 7.77 -22.70
C GLU A 107 12.04 8.58 -23.63
N ILE A 108 10.76 8.74 -23.25
CA ILE A 108 9.79 9.53 -24.01
C ILE A 108 10.22 11.00 -24.05
N ASN A 109 10.65 11.56 -22.93
CA ASN A 109 11.07 12.96 -22.86
C ASN A 109 12.27 13.23 -23.77
N ASP A 110 13.29 12.38 -23.70
CA ASP A 110 14.51 12.53 -24.50
C ASP A 110 14.22 12.36 -25.99
N TRP A 111 13.34 11.41 -26.35
CA TRP A 111 12.88 11.25 -27.73
C TRP A 111 12.12 12.49 -28.24
N PHE A 112 11.23 13.06 -27.42
CA PHE A 112 10.52 14.30 -27.77
C PHE A 112 11.48 15.48 -27.93
N ASP A 113 12.49 15.60 -27.06
CA ASP A 113 13.53 16.63 -27.15
C ASP A 113 14.23 16.56 -28.52
N VAL A 114 14.61 15.36 -28.96
CA VAL A 114 15.25 15.13 -30.28
C VAL A 114 14.33 15.53 -31.43
N LEU A 115 13.03 15.22 -31.35
CA LEU A 115 12.05 15.53 -32.41
C LEU A 115 11.54 16.98 -32.42
N ASN A 116 11.87 17.78 -31.42
CA ASN A 116 11.29 19.12 -31.25
C ASN A 116 12.33 20.24 -31.09
N VAL A 117 13.52 20.07 -31.65
CA VAL A 117 14.60 21.05 -31.56
C VAL A 117 14.31 22.25 -32.46
N ARG A 118 14.31 23.45 -31.86
CA ARG A 118 13.97 24.73 -32.54
C ARG A 118 15.18 25.51 -33.05
N VAL A 119 16.33 25.37 -32.40
CA VAL A 119 17.50 26.21 -32.63
C VAL A 119 18.72 25.33 -32.85
N ALA A 120 19.50 25.65 -33.88
CA ALA A 120 20.84 25.10 -34.07
C ALA A 120 21.80 25.82 -33.11
N SER A 121 22.04 25.23 -31.94
CA SER A 121 22.98 25.78 -30.96
C SER A 121 24.00 24.74 -30.53
N ALA A 122 25.27 25.16 -30.44
CA ALA A 122 26.36 24.34 -29.94
C ALA A 122 26.34 24.18 -28.40
N ASP A 123 25.73 25.14 -27.70
CA ASP A 123 25.75 25.26 -26.23
C ASP A 123 24.57 24.55 -25.53
N CYS A 124 23.72 23.87 -26.29
CA CYS A 124 22.62 23.09 -25.73
C CYS A 124 23.08 21.71 -25.25
N SER A 125 22.32 21.13 -24.31
CA SER A 125 22.52 19.74 -23.89
C SER A 125 22.52 18.82 -25.12
N VAL A 126 23.31 17.74 -25.06
CA VAL A 126 23.60 16.87 -26.23
C VAL A 126 22.34 16.37 -26.93
N ARG A 127 21.26 16.09 -26.18
CA ARG A 127 19.96 15.64 -26.71
C ARG A 127 19.08 16.75 -27.33
N VAL A 128 19.26 18.01 -26.91
CA VAL A 128 18.52 19.19 -27.45
C VAL A 128 19.29 19.84 -28.61
N LYS A 129 20.44 19.29 -29.00
CA LYS A 129 21.13 19.71 -30.21
C LYS A 129 20.34 19.32 -31.45
N THR A 130 20.50 20.08 -32.53
CA THR A 130 19.89 19.73 -33.81
C THR A 130 20.34 18.35 -34.27
N PHE A 131 19.43 17.62 -34.91
CA PHE A 131 19.68 16.26 -35.38
C PHE A 131 20.83 16.28 -36.40
N GLY A 132 21.89 15.51 -36.20
CA GLY A 132 23.12 15.60 -37.01
C GLY A 132 24.36 16.04 -36.23
N LEU A 133 24.17 16.84 -35.16
CA LEU A 133 25.29 17.38 -34.37
C LEU A 133 25.75 16.47 -33.22
N ALA A 134 24.90 15.53 -32.81
CA ALA A 134 25.16 14.60 -31.71
C ALA A 134 24.71 13.18 -32.09
N ASN A 135 25.15 12.73 -33.27
CA ASN A 135 24.64 11.54 -33.95
C ASN A 135 24.61 10.29 -33.06
N GLN A 136 25.65 10.05 -32.25
CA GLN A 136 25.70 8.87 -31.40
C GLN A 136 24.55 8.86 -30.37
N VAL A 137 24.47 9.89 -29.52
CA VAL A 137 23.44 9.98 -28.47
C VAL A 137 22.03 10.05 -29.06
N GLN A 138 21.85 10.82 -30.14
CA GLN A 138 20.55 10.93 -30.82
C GLN A 138 20.12 9.59 -31.43
N SER A 139 21.06 8.82 -31.99
CA SER A 139 20.78 7.49 -32.55
C SER A 139 20.46 6.47 -31.47
N GLU A 140 21.12 6.54 -30.31
CA GLU A 140 20.82 5.72 -29.13
C GLU A 140 19.38 5.99 -28.65
N ILE A 141 19.00 7.26 -28.46
CA ILE A 141 17.64 7.66 -28.07
C ILE A 141 16.59 7.14 -29.08
N ILE A 142 16.84 7.29 -30.38
CA ILE A 142 15.93 6.78 -31.42
C ILE A 142 15.83 5.25 -31.38
N THR A 143 16.95 4.55 -31.16
CA THR A 143 17.01 3.09 -31.11
C THR A 143 16.27 2.55 -29.89
N ASP A 144 16.44 3.17 -28.73
CA ASP A 144 15.75 2.80 -27.51
C ASP A 144 14.24 3.02 -27.65
N MET A 145 13.81 4.17 -28.21
CA MET A 145 12.39 4.38 -28.50
C MET A 145 11.83 3.37 -29.50
N ASN A 146 12.60 2.98 -30.52
CA ASN A 146 12.20 1.93 -31.46
C ASN A 146 12.00 0.59 -30.74
N ARG A 147 12.92 0.19 -29.86
CA ARG A 147 12.81 -1.04 -29.05
C ARG A 147 11.57 -0.98 -28.17
N THR A 148 11.39 0.12 -27.42
CA THR A 148 10.24 0.33 -26.54
C THR A 148 8.92 0.22 -27.31
N MET A 149 8.80 0.82 -28.50
CA MET A 149 7.59 0.72 -29.31
C MET A 149 7.36 -0.65 -29.97
N GLN A 150 8.43 -1.40 -30.25
CA GLN A 150 8.36 -2.75 -30.81
C GLN A 150 7.99 -3.81 -29.77
N ASP A 151 8.44 -3.67 -28.53
CA ASP A 151 8.28 -4.66 -27.47
C ASP A 151 7.04 -4.40 -26.62
N MET A 152 6.71 -3.13 -26.37
CA MET A 152 5.55 -2.77 -25.57
C MET A 152 4.24 -3.19 -26.25
N ARG A 153 3.34 -3.82 -25.49
CA ARG A 153 1.98 -4.13 -25.93
C ARG A 153 0.97 -3.41 -25.05
N VAL A 154 -0.04 -2.82 -25.69
CA VAL A 154 -1.17 -2.25 -24.97
C VAL A 154 -2.05 -3.39 -24.44
N LYS A 155 -2.55 -3.24 -23.21
CA LYS A 155 -3.36 -4.27 -22.53
C LYS A 155 -4.48 -4.80 -23.43
N GLY A 156 -4.51 -6.11 -23.61
CA GLY A 156 -5.52 -6.80 -24.44
C GLY A 156 -5.29 -6.66 -25.95
N LYS A 157 -4.13 -6.15 -26.39
CA LYS A 157 -3.76 -6.04 -27.80
C LYS A 157 -2.50 -6.85 -28.08
N ILE A 158 -2.59 -7.69 -29.10
CA ILE A 158 -1.46 -8.53 -29.57
C ILE A 158 -0.68 -7.78 -30.66
N ILE A 159 -1.38 -6.98 -31.45
CA ILE A 159 -0.82 -6.21 -32.56
C ILE A 159 -0.39 -4.81 -32.11
N LEU A 160 0.61 -4.25 -32.80
CA LEU A 160 1.01 -2.86 -32.63
C LEU A 160 -0.12 -1.91 -33.05
N LEU A 161 -0.42 -0.93 -32.20
CA LEU A 161 -1.40 0.10 -32.48
C LEU A 161 -0.86 1.14 -33.47
N PRO A 162 -1.75 1.90 -34.15
CA PRO A 162 -1.34 2.88 -35.15
C PRO A 162 -0.31 3.90 -34.65
N PHE A 163 -0.41 4.37 -33.40
CA PHE A 163 0.57 5.31 -32.86
C PHE A 163 1.97 4.71 -32.72
N GLN A 164 2.08 3.43 -32.31
CA GLN A 164 3.36 2.73 -32.21
C GLN A 164 4.01 2.61 -33.58
N LYS A 165 3.23 2.24 -34.59
CA LYS A 165 3.67 2.20 -35.99
C LYS A 165 4.08 3.60 -36.49
N GLY A 166 3.32 4.62 -36.11
CA GLY A 166 3.62 6.02 -36.42
C GLY A 166 4.99 6.44 -35.86
N ILE A 167 5.26 6.16 -34.59
CA ILE A 167 6.55 6.47 -33.95
C ILE A 167 7.70 5.75 -34.65
N LEU A 168 7.56 4.44 -34.92
CA LEU A 168 8.57 3.67 -35.66
C LEU A 168 8.84 4.25 -37.05
N GLN A 169 7.79 4.63 -37.76
CA GLN A 169 7.91 5.24 -39.08
C GLN A 169 8.57 6.63 -39.02
N THR A 170 8.19 7.47 -38.05
CA THR A 170 8.80 8.79 -37.83
C THR A 170 10.29 8.66 -37.58
N ASN A 171 10.70 7.75 -36.68
CA ASN A 171 12.09 7.50 -36.34
C ASN A 171 12.90 7.05 -37.55
N LYS A 172 12.38 6.08 -38.31
CA LYS A 172 13.02 5.60 -39.54
C LYS A 172 13.15 6.73 -40.56
N THR A 173 12.08 7.47 -40.79
CA THR A 173 12.04 8.53 -41.81
C THR A 173 12.97 9.68 -41.46
N LEU A 174 13.12 10.04 -40.18
CA LEU A 174 14.06 11.08 -39.74
C LEU A 174 15.51 10.72 -40.08
N VAL A 175 15.92 9.50 -39.76
CA VAL A 175 17.29 9.01 -40.03
C VAL A 175 17.53 8.95 -41.55
N GLU A 176 16.60 8.36 -42.31
CA GLU A 176 16.70 8.26 -43.76
C GLU A 176 16.72 9.64 -44.44
N LEU A 177 15.90 10.59 -43.95
CA LEU A 177 15.88 11.97 -44.43
C LEU A 177 17.24 12.65 -44.18
N PHE A 178 17.80 12.51 -42.98
CA PHE A 178 19.10 13.07 -42.66
C PHE A 178 20.19 12.53 -43.57
N ASN A 179 20.30 11.22 -43.70
CA ASN A 179 21.31 10.58 -44.56
C ASN A 179 21.18 11.05 -46.02
N CYS A 180 19.94 11.14 -46.53
CA CYS A 180 19.67 11.63 -47.89
C CYS A 180 20.08 13.10 -48.08
N LEU A 181 19.83 13.97 -47.09
CA LEU A 181 20.20 15.38 -47.15
C LEU A 181 21.70 15.62 -46.95
N GLU A 182 22.35 14.79 -46.13
CA GLU A 182 23.80 14.78 -45.94
C GLU A 182 24.49 14.38 -47.25
N GLU A 183 24.06 13.30 -47.88
CA GLU A 183 24.63 12.79 -49.14
C GLU A 183 24.43 13.78 -50.30
N LYS A 184 23.23 14.35 -50.47
CA LYS A 184 22.90 15.19 -51.63
C LYS A 184 23.31 16.65 -51.50
N TYR A 185 23.26 17.20 -50.28
CA TYR A 185 23.40 18.64 -50.05
C TYR A 185 24.47 18.99 -49.01
N VAL A 186 25.23 18.02 -48.50
CA VAL A 186 26.27 18.20 -47.45
C VAL A 186 25.67 18.89 -46.21
N THR A 187 24.44 18.50 -45.87
CA THR A 187 23.69 19.07 -44.75
C THR A 187 24.31 18.60 -43.43
N LYS A 188 24.72 19.54 -42.57
CA LYS A 188 25.34 19.22 -41.27
C LYS A 188 24.34 18.81 -40.19
N TYR A 189 23.10 19.31 -40.29
CA TYR A 189 22.07 19.06 -39.29
C TYR A 189 20.67 19.39 -39.83
N ILE A 190 19.64 18.89 -39.13
CA ILE A 190 18.22 19.20 -39.35
C ILE A 190 17.62 19.79 -38.07
N ILE A 191 16.81 20.83 -38.24
CA ILE A 191 15.96 21.40 -37.19
C ILE A 191 14.64 20.64 -37.17
N THR A 192 14.48 19.72 -36.21
CA THR A 192 13.36 18.77 -36.16
C THR A 192 12.02 19.43 -35.86
N TYR A 193 12.00 20.60 -35.21
CA TYR A 193 10.78 21.41 -35.06
C TYR A 193 10.12 21.78 -36.40
N ARG A 194 10.87 21.80 -37.51
CA ARG A 194 10.30 22.11 -38.84
C ARG A 194 9.65 20.91 -39.53
N LEU A 195 9.75 19.73 -38.94
CA LEU A 195 9.18 18.49 -39.48
C LEU A 195 7.78 18.19 -38.91
N ASN A 196 7.29 19.00 -37.97
CA ASN A 196 5.97 18.85 -37.37
C ASN A 196 4.91 19.72 -38.08
N GLN A 197 3.65 19.47 -37.74
CA GLN A 197 2.50 20.21 -38.29
C GLN A 197 2.15 21.46 -37.47
N ASP A 198 2.84 21.71 -36.35
CA ASP A 198 2.53 22.81 -35.41
C ASP A 198 2.51 24.17 -36.09
N ILE A 199 3.38 24.41 -37.07
CA ILE A 199 3.41 25.68 -37.81
C ILE A 199 2.09 25.91 -38.55
N LEU A 200 1.55 24.84 -39.16
CA LEU A 200 0.27 24.88 -39.87
C LEU A 200 -0.89 25.05 -38.88
N GLU A 201 -0.88 24.34 -37.76
CA GLU A 201 -1.92 24.48 -36.73
C GLU A 201 -1.96 25.88 -36.12
N ASN A 202 -0.79 26.47 -35.87
CA ASN A 202 -0.66 27.83 -35.40
C ASN A 202 -1.20 28.83 -36.44
N PHE A 203 -0.88 28.63 -37.71
CA PHE A 203 -1.41 29.44 -38.81
C PHE A 203 -2.94 29.37 -38.91
N LEU A 204 -3.51 28.16 -38.88
CA LEU A 204 -4.96 27.96 -38.91
C LEU A 204 -5.65 28.59 -37.70
N SER A 205 -5.02 28.54 -36.53
CA SER A 205 -5.52 29.20 -35.32
C SER A 205 -5.61 30.71 -35.46
N ILE A 206 -4.64 31.34 -36.15
CA ILE A 206 -4.68 32.77 -36.46
C ILE A 206 -5.83 33.07 -37.43
N ILE A 207 -6.00 32.26 -38.48
CA ILE A 207 -7.09 32.46 -39.46
C ILE A 207 -8.47 32.37 -38.80
N ARG A 208 -8.69 31.37 -37.94
CA ARG A 208 -9.96 31.20 -37.21
C ARG A 208 -10.27 32.40 -36.30
N ARG A 209 -9.25 32.98 -35.65
CA ARG A 209 -9.41 34.19 -34.82
C ARG A 209 -9.84 35.41 -35.62
N GLN A 210 -9.54 35.45 -36.91
CA GLN A 210 -9.96 36.52 -37.82
C GLN A 210 -11.40 36.33 -38.35
N GLY A 211 -12.13 35.30 -37.89
CA GLY A 211 -13.51 35.03 -38.32
C GLY A 211 -13.63 34.39 -39.70
N ILE A 212 -12.52 33.99 -40.32
CA ILE A 212 -12.52 33.27 -41.59
C ILE A 212 -12.85 31.79 -41.27
N LEU A 213 -14.06 31.36 -41.66
CA LEU A 213 -14.43 29.95 -41.61
C LEU A 213 -13.68 29.19 -42.71
N ILE A 214 -12.79 28.29 -42.28
CA ILE A 214 -12.23 27.25 -43.14
C ILE A 214 -13.07 26.00 -42.86
N SER A 215 -14.10 25.78 -43.67
CA SER A 215 -14.93 24.57 -43.66
C SER A 215 -14.33 23.49 -44.53
#